data_AF-A0A061N7J2-F1
#
_entry.id   AF-A0A061N7J2-F1
#
_cell.length_a   1.000
_cell.length_b   1.000
_cell.length_c   1.000
_cell.angle_alpha   90.00
_cell.angle_beta   90.00
_cell.angle_gamma   90.00
#
_symmetry.space_group_name_H-M   'P 1'
#
loop_
_entity.id
_entity.type
_entity.pdbx_description
1 polymer ?
#
loop_
_entity_poly.entity_id
_entity_poly.type
_entity_poly.pdbx_seq_one_letter_code
_entity_poly.pdbx_strand_id
1 'polypeptide(L)'
;MVEGEKMAYYDVGGVWFALNVQQDISRNEIEESYTHLAFAVTEEELEEQKERFQRLGLSYTHGRPRDKEHEGDSIYFRDPDGHLFEFHTGSLEGRIQYYKDEKKPMTFTD
;
A
#
# COMPACT_ATOMS: atom_id res chain seq x y z
N MET A 1 17.07 -2.13 13.86
CA MET A 1 15.93 -2.85 14.44
C MET A 1 16.12 -2.91 15.94
N VAL A 2 15.10 -2.52 16.71
CA VAL A 2 15.06 -2.70 18.16
C VAL A 2 13.81 -3.51 18.47
N GLU A 3 13.93 -4.56 19.27
CA GLU A 3 12.82 -5.44 19.65
C GLU A 3 12.83 -5.62 21.17
N GLY A 4 11.64 -5.54 21.77
CA GLY A 4 11.38 -5.85 23.17
C GLY A 4 10.13 -6.73 23.27
N GLU A 5 9.78 -7.13 24.48
CA GLU A 5 8.68 -8.10 24.72
C GLU A 5 7.35 -7.72 24.06
N LYS A 6 7.02 -6.42 23.99
CA LYS A 6 5.73 -5.91 23.48
C LYS A 6 5.87 -4.79 22.45
N MET A 7 7.07 -4.57 21.93
CA MET A 7 7.31 -3.51 20.95
C MET A 7 8.46 -3.83 20.01
N ALA A 8 8.37 -3.33 18.79
CA ALA A 8 9.46 -3.39 17.83
C ALA A 8 9.54 -2.12 16.98
N TYR A 9 10.76 -1.72 16.63
CA TYR A 9 11.04 -0.54 15.81
C TYR A 9 11.85 -0.93 14.56
N TYR A 10 11.34 -0.49 13.41
CA TYR A 10 11.92 -0.72 12.09
C TYR A 10 12.16 0.60 11.37
N ASP A 11 13.23 0.63 10.57
CA ASP A 11 13.41 1.62 9.52
C ASP A 11 13.00 0.94 8.21
N VAL A 12 11.99 1.50 7.54
CA VAL A 12 11.51 1.04 6.24
C VAL A 12 11.57 2.23 5.29
N GLY A 13 12.57 2.24 4.40
CA GLY A 13 12.74 3.32 3.44
C GLY A 13 12.96 4.70 4.07
N GLY A 14 13.61 4.77 5.24
CA GLY A 14 13.82 6.01 6.00
C GLY A 14 12.64 6.41 6.87
N VAL A 15 11.56 5.64 6.88
CA VAL A 15 10.41 5.85 7.77
C VAL A 15 10.54 4.97 9.00
N TRP A 16 10.39 5.57 10.17
CA TRP A 16 10.38 4.84 11.44
C TRP A 16 9.01 4.23 11.70
N PHE A 17 8.92 2.90 11.61
CA PHE A 17 7.75 2.11 11.98
C PHE A 17 7.86 1.61 13.41
N ALA A 18 6.78 1.75 14.17
CA ALA A 18 6.64 1.26 15.54
C ALA A 18 5.48 0.28 15.63
N LEU A 19 5.76 -0.94 16.10
CA LEU A 19 4.77 -1.96 16.39
C LEU A 19 4.60 -2.06 17.91
N ASN A 20 3.36 -2.05 18.39
CA ASN A 20 3.03 -2.21 19.81
C ASN A 20 1.95 -3.28 19.96
N VAL A 21 2.20 -4.25 20.83
CA VAL A 21 1.28 -5.37 21.03
C VAL A 21 0.04 -4.91 21.80
N GLN A 22 -1.14 -5.12 21.21
CA GLN A 22 -2.44 -5.02 21.89
C GLN A 22 -3.26 -6.28 21.58
N GLN A 23 -3.53 -7.08 22.62
CA GLN A 23 -4.13 -8.42 22.48
C GLN A 23 -5.66 -8.39 22.54
N ASP A 24 -6.25 -7.52 23.35
CA ASP A 24 -7.67 -7.59 23.72
C ASP A 24 -8.52 -6.48 23.06
N ILE A 25 -8.26 -6.21 21.77
CA ILE A 25 -9.04 -5.24 20.98
C ILE A 25 -9.70 -5.91 19.78
N SER A 26 -10.92 -5.49 19.45
CA SER A 26 -11.58 -5.90 18.21
C SER A 26 -10.92 -5.20 17.02
N ARG A 27 -10.67 -5.94 15.94
CA ARG A 27 -10.08 -5.42 14.70
C ARG A 27 -11.00 -5.59 13.48
N ASN A 28 -12.26 -6.00 13.67
CA ASN A 28 -13.11 -6.39 12.54
C ASN A 28 -13.51 -5.21 11.62
N GLU A 29 -13.72 -4.02 12.18
CA GLU A 29 -14.15 -2.84 11.41
C GLU A 29 -13.11 -2.36 10.38
N ILE A 30 -11.82 -2.66 10.60
CA ILE A 30 -10.74 -2.25 9.69
C ILE A 30 -10.86 -2.90 8.30
N GLU A 31 -11.51 -4.05 8.22
CA GLU A 31 -11.72 -4.79 6.98
C GLU A 31 -12.69 -4.07 6.03
N GLU A 32 -13.60 -3.28 6.58
CA GLU A 32 -14.56 -2.47 5.83
C GLU A 32 -13.96 -1.11 5.39
N SER A 33 -12.82 -0.73 5.96
CA SER A 33 -12.11 0.50 5.63
C SER A 33 -11.19 0.33 4.43
N TYR A 34 -11.16 1.36 3.58
CA TYR A 34 -10.19 1.48 2.47
C TYR A 34 -8.99 2.38 2.83
N THR A 35 -8.88 2.81 4.10
CA THR A 35 -7.72 3.57 4.56
C THR A 35 -6.46 2.70 4.42
N HIS A 36 -5.46 3.20 3.69
CA HIS A 36 -4.24 2.45 3.42
C HIS A 36 -3.00 3.34 3.36
N LEU A 37 -1.83 2.69 3.45
CA LEU A 37 -0.52 3.30 3.20
C LEU A 37 0.09 2.69 1.93
N ALA A 38 0.51 3.53 0.99
CA ALA A 38 1.16 3.10 -0.24
C ALA A 38 2.68 3.27 -0.16
N PHE A 39 3.41 2.26 -0.60
CA PHE A 39 4.85 2.29 -0.82
C PHE A 39 5.12 2.37 -2.32
N ALA A 40 5.99 3.31 -2.72
CA ALA A 40 6.46 3.41 -4.09
C ALA A 40 7.41 2.25 -4.39
N VAL A 41 7.17 1.57 -5.51
CA VAL A 41 8.02 0.49 -6.04
C VAL A 41 8.15 0.65 -7.55
N THR A 42 9.21 0.11 -8.13
CA THR A 42 9.32 -0.06 -9.58
C THR A 42 8.41 -1.18 -10.08
N GLU A 43 8.17 -1.25 -11.39
CA GLU A 43 7.41 -2.35 -12.00
C GLU A 43 8.08 -3.71 -11.78
N GLU A 44 9.42 -3.76 -11.87
CA GLU A 44 10.21 -4.95 -11.59
C GLU A 44 10.02 -5.42 -10.14
N GLU A 45 10.19 -4.51 -9.17
CA GLU A 45 9.97 -4.81 -7.75
C GLU A 45 8.51 -5.25 -7.48
N LEU A 46 7.53 -4.68 -8.18
CA LEU A 46 6.14 -5.08 -8.04
C LEU A 46 5.93 -6.54 -8.47
N GLU A 47 6.51 -6.96 -9.61
CA GLU A 47 6.46 -8.36 -10.05
C GLU A 47 7.19 -9.29 -9.07
N GLU A 48 8.36 -8.90 -8.57
CA GLU A 48 9.08 -9.66 -7.54
C GLU A 48 8.24 -9.83 -6.26
N GLN A 49 7.51 -8.78 -5.84
CA GLN A 49 6.60 -8.89 -4.69
C GLN A 49 5.42 -9.83 -5.00
N LYS A 50 4.81 -9.76 -6.20
CA LYS A 50 3.73 -10.67 -6.60
C LYS A 50 4.19 -12.14 -6.51
N GLU A 51 5.38 -12.44 -7.02
CA GLU A 51 5.97 -13.80 -6.94
C GLU A 51 6.27 -14.21 -5.50
N ARG A 52 6.81 -13.29 -4.69
CA ARG A 52 7.07 -13.55 -3.27
C ARG A 52 5.80 -13.85 -2.50
N PHE A 53 4.71 -13.10 -2.75
CA PHE A 53 3.42 -13.36 -2.13
C PHE A 53 2.88 -14.74 -2.50
N GLN A 54 2.95 -15.11 -3.78
CA GLN A 54 2.55 -16.45 -4.23
C GLN A 54 3.36 -17.56 -3.56
N ARG A 55 4.69 -17.42 -3.49
CA ARG A 55 5.58 -18.40 -2.83
C ARG A 55 5.28 -18.56 -1.33
N LEU A 56 4.89 -17.49 -0.66
CA LEU A 56 4.56 -17.49 0.76
C LEU A 56 3.08 -17.82 1.05
N GLY A 57 2.26 -18.02 0.01
CA GLY A 57 0.81 -18.23 0.16
C GLY A 57 0.07 -17.01 0.71
N LEU A 58 0.62 -15.81 0.54
CA LEU A 58 0.00 -14.56 0.96
C LEU A 58 -0.99 -14.08 -0.10
N SER A 59 -2.10 -13.51 0.35
CA SER A 59 -3.13 -12.96 -0.53
C SER A 59 -2.87 -11.48 -0.82
N TYR A 60 -3.13 -11.08 -2.06
CA TYR A 60 -3.23 -9.67 -2.46
C TYR A 60 -4.38 -9.50 -3.46
N THR A 61 -4.81 -8.25 -3.68
CA THR A 61 -5.82 -7.91 -4.68
C THR A 61 -5.29 -6.81 -5.60
N HIS A 62 -5.81 -6.73 -6.83
CA HIS A 62 -5.47 -5.65 -7.76
C HIS A 62 -6.28 -4.36 -7.50
N GLY A 63 -7.21 -4.38 -6.54
CA GLY A 63 -8.09 -3.26 -6.25
C GLY A 63 -9.02 -2.91 -7.41
N ARG A 64 -9.24 -1.62 -7.65
CA ARG A 64 -10.09 -1.13 -8.74
C ARG A 64 -9.44 -1.33 -10.12
N PRO A 65 -10.24 -1.40 -11.20
CA PRO A 65 -9.73 -1.19 -12.55
C PRO A 65 -8.97 0.15 -12.65
N ARG A 66 -7.84 0.12 -13.35
CA ARG A 66 -6.92 1.26 -13.50
C ARG A 66 -6.18 1.18 -14.84
N ASP A 67 -5.87 2.34 -15.38
CA ASP A 67 -5.02 2.48 -16.55
C ASP A 67 -3.56 2.35 -16.08
N LYS A 68 -2.97 1.17 -16.23
CA LYS A 68 -1.62 0.89 -15.71
C LYS A 68 -0.54 1.75 -16.36
N GLU A 69 -0.73 2.12 -17.62
CA GLU A 69 0.24 2.90 -18.40
C GLU A 69 0.33 4.34 -17.87
N HIS A 70 -0.81 4.93 -17.48
CA HIS A 70 -0.86 6.33 -17.06
C HIS A 70 -1.01 6.52 -15.54
N GLU A 71 -1.75 5.64 -14.86
CA GLU A 71 -1.99 5.72 -13.42
C GLU A 71 -0.96 4.95 -12.58
N GLY A 72 -0.20 4.04 -13.18
CA GLY A 72 0.63 3.04 -12.51
C GLY A 72 -0.14 1.76 -12.13
N ASP A 73 0.59 0.66 -11.93
CA ASP A 73 0.04 -0.61 -11.41
C ASP A 73 0.05 -0.62 -9.88
N SER A 74 -0.81 -1.45 -9.29
CA SER A 74 -0.75 -1.70 -7.85
C SER A 74 -1.20 -3.09 -7.45
N ILE A 75 -0.73 -3.52 -6.27
CA ILE A 75 -1.36 -4.58 -5.49
C ILE A 75 -1.65 -4.09 -4.07
N TYR A 76 -2.76 -4.57 -3.50
CA TYR A 76 -3.20 -4.29 -2.15
C TYR A 76 -3.15 -5.55 -1.30
N PHE A 77 -2.70 -5.43 -0.06
CA PHE A 77 -2.61 -6.54 0.88
C PHE A 77 -2.80 -6.05 2.31
N ARG A 78 -3.23 -6.95 3.20
CA ARG A 78 -3.36 -6.67 4.62
C ARG A 78 -2.28 -7.38 5.42
N ASP A 79 -1.82 -6.74 6.49
CA ASP A 79 -1.05 -7.43 7.52
C ASP A 79 -1.96 -8.32 8.39
N PRO A 80 -1.41 -9.08 9.36
CA PRO A 80 -2.20 -9.98 10.19
C PRO A 80 -3.29 -9.30 11.05
N ASP A 81 -3.17 -7.99 11.29
CA ASP A 81 -4.11 -7.19 12.10
C ASP A 81 -5.10 -6.39 11.23
N GLY A 82 -5.04 -6.56 9.90
CA GLY A 82 -5.96 -5.98 8.94
C GLY A 82 -5.52 -4.61 8.39
N HIS A 83 -4.33 -4.10 8.70
CA HIS A 83 -3.87 -2.83 8.13
C HIS A 83 -3.63 -2.97 6.63
N LEU A 84 -4.29 -2.12 5.83
CA LEU A 84 -4.21 -2.18 4.37
C LEU A 84 -2.97 -1.43 3.88
N PHE A 85 -2.16 -2.13 3.08
CA PHE A 85 -1.00 -1.59 2.39
C PHE A 85 -1.17 -1.70 0.88
N GLU A 86 -0.48 -0.81 0.16
CA GLU A 86 -0.39 -0.82 -1.30
C GLU A 86 1.09 -0.79 -1.71
N PHE A 87 1.44 -1.59 -2.72
CA PHE A 87 2.61 -1.32 -3.55
C PHE A 87 2.14 -0.64 -4.82
N HIS A 88 2.69 0.54 -5.14
CA HIS A 88 2.26 1.34 -6.28
C HIS A 88 3.45 1.77 -7.14
N THR A 89 3.30 1.69 -8.47
CA THR A 89 4.36 2.07 -9.41
C THR A 89 4.26 3.50 -9.95
N GLY A 90 3.14 4.17 -9.71
CA GLY A 90 2.93 5.55 -10.13
C GLY A 90 3.46 6.59 -9.16
N SER A 91 3.40 7.86 -9.57
CA SER A 91 3.71 9.02 -8.73
C SER A 91 2.49 9.92 -8.56
N LEU A 92 2.56 10.82 -7.56
CA LEU A 92 1.54 11.84 -7.36
C LEU A 92 1.41 12.74 -8.60
N GLU A 93 2.54 13.17 -9.15
CA GLU A 93 2.60 14.02 -10.33
C GLU A 93 1.99 13.33 -11.55
N GLY A 94 2.31 12.04 -11.76
CA GLY A 94 1.74 11.25 -12.86
C GLY A 94 0.22 11.11 -12.73
N ARG A 95 -0.28 10.85 -11.52
CA ARG A 95 -1.72 10.77 -11.25
C ARG A 95 -2.42 12.10 -11.50
N ILE A 96 -1.85 13.22 -11.05
CA ILE A 96 -2.40 14.56 -11.28
C ILE A 96 -2.45 14.85 -12.77
N GLN A 97 -1.38 14.54 -13.51
CA GLN A 97 -1.31 14.78 -14.94
C GLN A 97 -2.35 13.93 -15.70
N TYR A 98 -2.49 12.65 -15.38
CA TYR A 98 -3.53 11.78 -15.94
C TYR A 98 -4.93 12.37 -15.75
N TYR A 99 -5.26 12.88 -14.56
CA TYR A 99 -6.57 13.51 -14.33
C TYR A 99 -6.80 14.79 -15.13
N LYS A 100 -5.74 15.58 -15.39
CA LYS A 100 -5.81 16.75 -16.26
C LYS A 100 -6.06 16.33 -17.71
N ASP A 101 -5.36 15.31 -18.19
CA ASP A 101 -5.44 14.84 -19.59
C ASP A 101 -6.79 14.19 -19.90
N GLU A 102 -7.32 13.38 -18.97
CA GLU A 102 -8.64 12.74 -19.06
C GLU A 102 -9.81 13.73 -18.84
N LYS A 103 -9.52 15.01 -18.61
CA LYS A 103 -10.51 16.07 -18.33
C LYS A 103 -11.53 15.65 -17.27
N LYS A 104 -11.08 14.97 -16.23
CA LYS A 104 -11.94 14.58 -15.11
C LYS A 104 -12.51 15.85 -14.47
N PRO A 105 -13.77 15.84 -13.99
CA PRO A 105 -14.40 17.01 -13.38
C PRO A 105 -13.82 17.26 -11.97
N MET A 106 -12.56 17.70 -11.92
CA MET A 106 -11.76 17.92 -10.72
C MET A 106 -11.28 19.37 -10.68
N THR A 107 -11.03 19.87 -9.48
CA THR A 107 -10.36 21.16 -9.26
C THR A 107 -8.90 20.90 -8.98
N PHE A 108 -8.01 21.53 -9.74
CA PHE A 108 -6.56 21.46 -9.52
C PHE A 108 -6.11 22.77 -8.88
N THR A 109 -5.45 22.69 -7.74
CA THR A 109 -4.88 23.83 -7.02
C THR A 109 -3.37 23.68 -6.95
N ASP A 110 -2.66 24.80 -6.99
CA ASP A 110 -1.21 24.88 -6.79
C ASP A 110 -0.82 24.74 -5.31
#